data_AF-A0A821YBH8-F1
#
_entry.id   AF-A0A821YBH8-F1
#
_cell.length_a   1.000
_cell.length_b   1.000
_cell.length_c   1.000
_cell.angle_alpha   90.00
_cell.angle_beta   90.00
_cell.angle_gamma   90.00
#
_symmetry.space_group_name_H-M   'P 1'
#
loop_
_entity.id
_entity.type
_entity.pdbx_description
1 polymer ?
#
loop_
_entity_poly.entity_id
_entity_poly.type
_entity_poly.pdbx_seq_one_letter_code
_entity_poly.pdbx_strand_id
1 'polypeptide(L)'
;MTATTNANDILTHIFTNLPKQQDNDEILNERRSFPQQLGDFGEYLDNKLTDIATACLKSSSEYEENRIGPSTASLNSYSATGIVQCTRFDYTGISSFNTVRADVCVFRGKWQYEVLLETRGVMQFGWCTIKCHFSQEIGVGDTWTSFSYDGGRIRKWNVQNSKYGDSWLAGDIISCLIDCDEGTISFKRNGIDLGIAFDNVPCGKGIAYFPAISLSQNERVKINFGATPFRHPTTNYLPIDEKPQLFIEQANFLFNIFEQVIYLGKYQRFNGSNKNTNSLKLPQARPLPDPKNDAILMIIAQQIIERLCPLLASPYIIQQCLISMLIRLNHESLHSEHTEICLCLDYFWAFLQSNDLLTVLTQVFHSLNTL
;
A
#
# COMPACT_ATOMS: atom_id res chain seq x y z
N MET A 1 -21.96 -41.57 -14.73
CA MET A 1 -20.87 -41.52 -13.74
C MET A 1 -20.87 -40.15 -13.11
N THR A 2 -21.46 -40.07 -11.92
CA THR A 2 -21.55 -38.88 -11.07
C THR A 2 -20.19 -38.63 -10.44
N ALA A 3 -19.41 -37.70 -11.00
CA ALA A 3 -18.17 -37.26 -10.38
C ALA A 3 -18.51 -36.43 -9.15
N THR A 4 -18.60 -37.08 -8.00
CA THR A 4 -18.40 -36.41 -6.71
C THR A 4 -16.95 -35.95 -6.67
N THR A 5 -16.69 -34.70 -7.07
CA THR A 5 -15.41 -34.05 -6.88
C THR A 5 -15.10 -34.09 -5.38
N ASN A 6 -14.08 -34.84 -4.97
CA ASN A 6 -13.70 -34.94 -3.56
C ASN A 6 -13.06 -33.61 -3.14
N ALA A 7 -13.10 -33.23 -1.86
CA ALA A 7 -12.42 -32.03 -1.36
C ALA A 7 -10.94 -31.99 -1.79
N ASN A 8 -10.33 -33.16 -1.91
CA ASN A 8 -8.96 -33.37 -2.38
C ASN A 8 -8.76 -32.93 -3.84
N ASP A 9 -9.74 -33.15 -4.71
CA ASP A 9 -9.66 -32.75 -6.12
C ASP A 9 -9.73 -31.23 -6.24
N ILE A 10 -10.56 -30.58 -5.40
CA ILE A 10 -10.67 -29.12 -5.31
C ILE A 10 -9.36 -28.51 -4.81
N LEU A 11 -8.80 -29.04 -3.71
CA LEU A 11 -7.53 -28.58 -3.16
C LEU A 11 -6.39 -28.77 -4.16
N THR A 12 -6.32 -29.94 -4.80
CA THR A 12 -5.31 -30.22 -5.84
C THR A 12 -5.43 -29.22 -7.00
N HIS A 13 -6.65 -28.90 -7.45
CA HIS A 13 -6.87 -27.91 -8.50
C HIS A 13 -6.40 -26.50 -8.08
N ILE A 14 -6.69 -26.08 -6.85
CA ILE A 14 -6.27 -24.78 -6.33
C ILE A 14 -4.74 -24.66 -6.36
N PHE A 15 -4.03 -25.63 -5.77
CA PHE A 15 -2.58 -25.56 -5.64
C PHE A 15 -1.83 -25.80 -6.96
N THR A 16 -2.39 -26.55 -7.91
CA THR A 16 -1.77 -26.77 -9.22
C THR A 16 -1.84 -25.56 -10.15
N ASN A 17 -2.80 -24.65 -9.92
CA ASN A 17 -3.02 -23.46 -10.73
C ASN A 17 -2.52 -22.15 -10.07
N LEU A 18 -1.82 -22.25 -8.93
CA LEU A 18 -1.17 -21.08 -8.35
C LEU A 18 -0.10 -20.51 -9.30
N PRO A 19 0.11 -19.18 -9.34
CA PRO A 19 1.20 -18.57 -10.09
C PRO A 19 2.53 -19.19 -9.67
N LYS A 20 3.32 -19.67 -10.64
CA LYS A 20 4.65 -20.24 -10.35
C LYS A 20 5.54 -19.15 -9.77
N GLN A 21 5.85 -19.21 -8.47
CA GLN A 21 6.97 -18.49 -7.91
C GLN A 21 8.27 -19.20 -8.33
N GLN A 22 9.32 -18.44 -8.59
CA GLN A 22 10.56 -18.90 -9.23
C GLN A 22 11.27 -20.02 -8.44
N ASP A 23 11.31 -21.24 -8.98
CA ASP A 23 12.50 -22.05 -9.34
C ASP A 23 12.06 -23.49 -9.60
N ASN A 24 12.57 -24.11 -10.67
CA ASN A 24 12.00 -25.36 -11.22
C ASN A 24 12.30 -26.63 -10.41
N ASP A 25 13.22 -26.59 -9.44
CA ASP A 25 13.70 -27.78 -8.71
C ASP A 25 13.03 -28.01 -7.33
N GLU A 26 12.40 -26.99 -6.72
CA GLU A 26 11.58 -27.16 -5.49
C GLU A 26 10.17 -27.73 -5.77
N ILE A 27 9.73 -27.67 -7.03
CA ILE A 27 8.38 -27.98 -7.51
C ILE A 27 7.96 -29.44 -7.27
N LEU A 28 8.90 -30.39 -7.30
CA LEU A 28 8.59 -31.81 -7.10
C LEU A 28 8.47 -32.20 -5.62
N ASN A 29 9.12 -31.46 -4.72
CA ASN A 29 9.02 -31.68 -3.28
C ASN A 29 7.79 -31.01 -2.67
N GLU A 30 7.41 -29.80 -3.13
CA GLU A 30 6.21 -29.11 -2.63
C GLU A 30 4.89 -29.81 -3.01
N ARG A 31 4.84 -30.49 -4.16
CA ARG A 31 3.65 -31.26 -4.59
C ARG A 31 3.28 -32.39 -3.63
N ARG A 32 4.22 -32.87 -2.80
CA ARG A 32 3.99 -33.90 -1.78
C ARG A 32 3.52 -33.33 -0.44
N SER A 33 3.66 -32.01 -0.22
CA SER A 33 3.29 -31.33 1.02
C SER A 33 1.94 -30.61 0.97
N PHE A 34 1.20 -30.68 -0.15
CA PHE A 34 -0.13 -30.08 -0.21
C PHE A 34 -1.12 -30.82 0.71
N PRO A 35 -2.06 -30.08 1.34
CA PRO A 35 -3.03 -30.69 2.23
C PRO A 35 -3.91 -31.66 1.43
N GLN A 36 -3.91 -32.91 1.88
CA GLN A 36 -4.68 -34.00 1.26
C GLN A 36 -6.06 -34.16 1.89
N GLN A 37 -6.40 -33.39 2.93
CA GLN A 37 -7.71 -33.37 3.56
C GLN A 37 -8.09 -31.94 3.96
N LEU A 38 -9.40 -31.67 4.01
CA LEU A 38 -9.93 -30.35 4.36
C LEU A 38 -9.59 -29.94 5.81
N GLY A 39 -9.46 -30.91 6.73
CA GLY A 39 -9.07 -30.65 8.12
C GLY A 39 -7.63 -30.15 8.27
N ASP A 40 -6.73 -30.59 7.38
CA ASP A 40 -5.31 -30.25 7.43
C ASP A 40 -5.00 -28.92 6.73
N PHE A 41 -5.98 -28.33 6.02
CA PHE A 41 -5.80 -27.12 5.23
C PHE A 41 -5.43 -25.90 6.10
N GLY A 42 -6.08 -25.74 7.25
CA GLY A 42 -5.78 -24.65 8.18
C GLY A 42 -4.35 -24.73 8.72
N GLU A 43 -3.94 -25.91 9.18
CA GLU A 43 -2.57 -26.14 9.67
C GLU A 43 -1.53 -25.93 8.57
N TYR A 44 -1.82 -26.36 7.33
CA TYR A 44 -0.95 -26.09 6.19
C TYR A 44 -0.76 -24.58 5.94
N LEU A 45 -1.84 -23.79 5.98
CA LEU A 45 -1.75 -22.34 5.81
C LEU A 45 -0.88 -21.72 6.91
N ASP A 46 -1.11 -22.10 8.16
CA ASP A 46 -0.40 -21.54 9.32
C ASP A 46 1.11 -21.88 9.27
N ASN A 47 1.46 -23.09 8.84
CA ASN A 47 2.85 -23.50 8.61
C ASN A 47 3.50 -22.69 7.48
N LYS A 48 2.83 -22.54 6.32
CA LYS A 48 3.36 -21.76 5.20
C LYS A 48 3.54 -20.28 5.56
N LEU A 49 2.62 -19.69 6.31
CA LEU A 49 2.75 -18.30 6.80
C LEU A 49 3.94 -18.13 7.74
N THR A 50 4.28 -19.17 8.51
CA THR A 50 5.44 -19.22 9.41
C THR A 50 6.75 -19.38 8.63
N ASP A 51 6.76 -20.20 7.58
CA ASP A 51 7.91 -20.33 6.68
C ASP A 51 8.24 -19.00 5.99
N ILE A 52 7.22 -18.30 5.49
CA ILE A 52 7.35 -16.94 4.92
C ILE A 52 7.94 -15.97 5.95
N ALA A 53 7.47 -16.01 7.20
CA ALA A 53 8.02 -15.20 8.28
C ALA A 53 9.50 -15.47 8.53
N THR A 54 9.88 -16.75 8.54
CA THR A 54 11.26 -17.17 8.76
C THR A 54 12.18 -16.75 7.60
N ALA A 55 11.67 -16.75 6.36
CA ALA A 55 12.41 -16.29 5.19
C ALA A 55 12.64 -14.76 5.21
N CYS A 56 11.61 -13.97 5.54
CA CYS A 56 11.69 -12.50 5.54
C CYS A 56 12.63 -11.93 6.62
N LEU A 57 12.78 -12.61 7.76
CA LEU A 57 13.68 -12.18 8.83
C LEU A 57 15.16 -12.14 8.39
N LYS A 58 15.53 -12.80 7.30
CA LYS A 58 16.91 -12.84 6.80
C LYS A 58 17.28 -11.63 5.93
N SER A 59 16.32 -10.75 5.57
CA SER A 59 16.51 -9.69 4.57
C SER A 59 16.36 -8.24 5.06
N SER A 60 16.09 -7.98 6.36
CA SER A 60 15.66 -6.67 6.85
C SER A 60 16.78 -5.67 7.26
N SER A 61 18.05 -5.94 6.98
CA SER A 61 19.16 -5.16 7.58
C SER A 61 19.39 -3.76 7.00
N GLU A 62 18.92 -3.46 5.79
CA GLU A 62 19.32 -2.23 5.08
C GLU A 62 18.56 -0.96 5.53
N TYR A 63 17.31 -1.08 6.01
CA TYR A 63 16.52 0.08 6.47
C TYR A 63 17.03 0.64 7.79
N GLU A 64 17.38 -0.23 8.75
CA GLU A 64 17.82 0.18 10.08
C GLU A 64 19.19 0.88 10.07
N GLU A 65 20.04 0.57 9.09
CA GLU A 65 21.39 1.15 8.99
C GLU A 65 21.43 2.59 8.45
N ASN A 66 20.38 3.06 7.77
CA ASN A 66 20.43 4.30 6.98
C ASN A 66 19.50 5.41 7.49
N ARG A 67 18.72 5.13 8.54
CA ARG A 67 17.77 6.07 9.18
C ARG A 67 17.76 5.92 10.70
N ILE A 68 17.28 6.93 11.42
CA ILE A 68 17.16 6.93 12.89
C ILE A 68 15.74 7.34 13.26
N GLY A 69 15.09 6.57 14.13
CA GLY A 69 13.74 6.84 14.63
C GLY A 69 12.85 5.60 14.63
N PRO A 70 11.56 5.73 14.99
CA PRO A 70 10.60 4.62 15.02
C PRO A 70 10.32 4.08 13.61
N SER A 71 10.07 2.78 13.47
CA SER A 71 9.83 2.10 12.16
C SER A 71 8.74 2.78 11.32
N THR A 72 7.74 3.35 11.98
CA THR A 72 6.70 4.19 11.41
C THR A 72 6.94 5.65 11.76
N ALA A 73 7.15 6.49 10.76
CA ALA A 73 7.30 7.92 10.92
C ALA A 73 5.96 8.60 11.18
N SER A 74 6.03 9.67 11.97
CA SER A 74 4.92 10.56 12.25
C SER A 74 5.41 12.00 12.37
N LEU A 75 4.49 12.95 12.25
CA LEU A 75 4.80 14.35 12.56
C LEU A 75 4.95 14.55 14.06
N ASN A 76 6.13 14.99 14.48
CA ASN A 76 6.43 15.20 15.89
C ASN A 76 5.83 16.53 16.37
N SER A 77 4.72 16.46 17.09
CA SER A 77 4.03 17.62 17.66
C SER A 77 4.90 18.43 18.64
N TYR A 78 5.91 17.83 19.29
CA TYR A 78 6.85 18.57 20.15
C TYR A 78 7.82 19.44 19.35
N SER A 79 8.06 19.12 18.09
CA SER A 79 8.84 19.96 17.17
C SER A 79 8.03 21.10 16.57
N ALA A 80 6.70 21.09 16.78
CA ALA A 80 5.81 22.00 16.11
C ALA A 80 5.85 23.41 16.70
N THR A 81 5.78 24.41 15.83
CA THR A 81 5.57 25.79 16.27
C THR A 81 4.09 26.07 16.42
N GLY A 82 3.66 26.52 17.60
CA GLY A 82 2.26 26.88 17.88
C GLY A 82 1.31 25.69 18.07
N ILE A 83 0.00 25.97 18.08
CA ILE A 83 -1.03 24.94 18.16
C ILE A 83 -1.12 24.23 16.81
N VAL A 84 -1.00 22.92 16.82
CA VAL A 84 -1.08 22.08 15.64
C VAL A 84 -2.19 21.06 15.81
N GLN A 85 -3.06 20.96 14.80
CA GLN A 85 -3.90 19.80 14.60
C GLN A 85 -3.21 18.92 13.55
N CYS A 86 -2.46 17.94 14.04
CA CYS A 86 -1.85 16.90 13.21
C CYS A 86 -2.44 15.54 13.60
N THR A 87 -2.86 14.77 12.61
CA THR A 87 -2.97 13.31 12.74
C THR A 87 -1.67 12.70 12.17
N ARG A 88 -1.58 11.37 12.08
CA ARG A 88 -0.42 10.72 11.44
C ARG A 88 -0.24 11.15 9.98
N PHE A 89 -1.34 11.47 9.30
CA PHE A 89 -1.34 11.74 7.86
C PHE A 89 -1.81 13.15 7.52
N ASP A 90 -2.70 13.74 8.31
CA ASP A 90 -3.28 15.05 8.02
C ASP A 90 -2.56 16.14 8.81
N TYR A 91 -2.24 17.24 8.13
CA TYR A 91 -1.70 18.43 8.77
C TYR A 91 -2.43 19.68 8.31
N THR A 92 -2.88 20.49 9.27
CA THR A 92 -3.56 21.77 9.03
C THR A 92 -2.81 22.90 9.73
N GLY A 93 -2.50 23.96 8.98
CA GLY A 93 -1.98 25.20 9.54
C GLY A 93 -3.08 25.98 10.26
N ILE A 94 -2.89 26.31 11.53
CA ILE A 94 -3.89 27.05 12.35
C ILE A 94 -3.46 28.51 12.56
N SER A 95 -2.15 28.77 12.56
CA SER A 95 -1.53 30.08 12.72
C SER A 95 -0.88 30.56 11.42
N SER A 96 -0.24 31.74 11.45
CA SER A 96 0.35 32.38 10.28
C SER A 96 1.34 31.49 9.51
N PHE A 97 2.15 30.71 10.22
CA PHE A 97 3.11 29.77 9.63
C PHE A 97 3.53 28.66 10.62
N ASN A 98 2.75 27.60 10.72
CA ASN A 98 3.09 26.47 11.58
C ASN A 98 4.10 25.58 10.88
N THR A 99 5.17 25.21 11.57
CA THR A 99 6.19 24.29 11.07
C THR A 99 6.27 23.07 11.95
N VAL A 100 6.40 21.90 11.34
CA VAL A 100 6.55 20.61 12.03
C VAL A 100 7.56 19.76 11.30
N ARG A 101 8.24 18.90 12.04
CA ARG A 101 9.21 17.93 11.53
C ARG A 101 8.80 16.52 11.91
N ALA A 102 9.17 15.55 11.08
CA ALA A 102 9.00 14.14 11.42
C ALA A 102 9.85 13.73 12.63
N ASP A 103 9.51 12.60 13.23
CA ASP A 103 10.27 11.91 14.30
C ASP A 103 11.37 10.98 13.79
N VAL A 104 11.44 10.76 12.47
CA VAL A 104 12.48 9.98 11.78
C VAL A 104 13.39 10.89 10.96
N CYS A 105 14.69 10.62 11.01
CA CYS A 105 15.66 11.19 10.07
C CYS A 105 16.41 10.13 9.26
N VAL A 106 16.94 10.57 8.14
CA VAL A 106 17.74 9.79 7.20
C VAL A 106 19.11 10.44 7.05
N PHE A 107 20.15 9.64 6.84
CA PHE A 107 21.52 10.16 6.77
C PHE A 107 22.39 9.50 5.69
N ARG A 108 21.89 8.46 5.02
CA ARG A 108 22.58 7.74 3.94
C ARG A 108 21.55 7.14 2.99
N GLY A 109 21.88 6.97 1.70
CA GLY A 109 20.94 6.44 0.71
C GLY A 109 19.98 7.51 0.18
N LYS A 110 18.96 7.06 -0.55
CA LYS A 110 18.02 7.92 -1.26
C LYS A 110 16.61 7.73 -0.72
N TRP A 111 15.95 8.82 -0.35
CA TRP A 111 14.69 8.78 0.39
C TRP A 111 13.61 9.67 -0.18
N GLN A 112 12.38 9.18 -0.12
CA GLN A 112 11.19 9.84 -0.65
C GLN A 112 10.08 9.87 0.40
N TYR A 113 9.35 10.98 0.42
CA TYR A 113 7.98 11.03 0.96
C TYR A 113 7.09 11.82 0.00
N GLU A 114 5.77 11.64 0.12
CA GLU A 114 4.79 12.32 -0.71
C GLU A 114 3.87 13.22 0.12
N VAL A 115 3.47 14.34 -0.47
CA VAL A 115 2.51 15.28 0.11
C VAL A 115 1.38 15.50 -0.89
N LEU A 116 0.17 15.08 -0.54
CA LEU A 116 -1.06 15.39 -1.26
C LEU A 116 -1.60 16.73 -0.76
N LEU A 117 -1.82 17.65 -1.69
CA LEU A 117 -2.33 18.98 -1.39
C LEU A 117 -3.86 18.98 -1.31
N GLU A 118 -4.43 19.34 -0.16
CA GLU A 118 -5.89 19.58 -0.07
C GLU A 118 -6.25 21.04 -0.41
N THR A 119 -5.28 21.94 -0.22
CA THR A 119 -5.37 23.37 -0.54
C THR A 119 -4.16 23.78 -1.40
N ARG A 120 -4.09 25.05 -1.84
CA ARG A 120 -3.10 25.49 -2.84
C ARG A 120 -2.38 26.78 -2.47
N GLY A 121 -2.46 27.21 -1.21
CA GLY A 121 -1.84 28.45 -0.77
C GLY A 121 -0.35 28.32 -0.51
N VAL A 122 0.13 29.12 0.45
CA VAL A 122 1.54 29.20 0.80
C VAL A 122 1.90 28.07 1.76
N MET A 123 2.76 27.18 1.29
CA MET A 123 3.25 26.04 2.05
C MET A 123 4.70 25.79 1.65
N GLN A 124 5.48 25.16 2.51
CA GLN A 124 6.86 24.76 2.23
C GLN A 124 7.06 23.31 2.62
N PHE A 125 7.59 22.50 1.70
CA PHE A 125 7.92 21.10 1.93
C PHE A 125 9.41 20.87 1.72
N GLY A 126 10.04 20.12 2.60
CA GLY A 126 11.39 19.62 2.34
C GLY A 126 12.05 19.01 3.56
N TRP A 127 13.30 19.37 3.78
CA TRP A 127 14.20 18.66 4.68
C TRP A 127 14.89 19.62 5.63
N CYS A 128 15.08 19.22 6.88
CA CYS A 128 15.90 19.98 7.82
C CYS A 128 16.72 19.08 8.73
N THR A 129 17.80 19.63 9.29
CA THR A 129 18.57 18.92 10.32
C THR A 129 17.99 19.13 11.72
N ILE A 130 18.50 18.38 12.70
CA ILE A 130 18.15 18.55 14.12
C ILE A 130 18.44 19.96 14.65
N LYS A 131 19.39 20.70 14.05
CA LYS A 131 19.81 22.04 14.46
C LYS A 131 18.83 23.14 14.03
N CYS A 132 17.86 22.81 13.20
CA CYS A 132 16.84 23.77 12.77
C CYS A 132 15.88 24.05 13.93
N HIS A 133 15.90 25.28 14.45
CA HIS A 133 14.97 25.75 15.46
C HIS A 133 13.86 26.55 14.79
N PHE A 134 12.65 26.04 14.83
CA PHE A 134 11.49 26.69 14.22
C PHE A 134 10.88 27.73 15.16
N SER A 135 10.31 28.78 14.59
CA SER A 135 9.51 29.78 15.29
C SER A 135 8.27 30.14 14.46
N GLN A 136 7.48 31.12 14.89
CA GLN A 136 6.38 31.66 14.07
C GLN A 136 6.87 32.36 12.79
N GLU A 137 8.14 32.75 12.75
CA GLU A 137 8.77 33.48 11.64
C GLU A 137 9.84 32.66 10.92
N ILE A 138 10.18 31.47 11.45
CA ILE A 138 11.24 30.60 10.91
C ILE A 138 10.61 29.23 10.63
N GLY A 139 10.38 28.96 9.34
CA GLY A 139 9.92 27.68 8.83
C GLY A 139 11.01 26.86 8.15
N VAL A 140 10.60 25.78 7.47
CA VAL A 140 11.51 24.94 6.71
C VAL A 140 12.01 25.69 5.48
N GLY A 141 13.33 25.81 5.34
CA GLY A 141 13.97 26.58 4.27
C GLY A 141 14.46 27.96 4.71
N ASP A 142 14.13 28.43 5.92
CA ASP A 142 14.60 29.74 6.41
C ASP A 142 15.97 29.67 7.10
N THR A 143 16.49 28.48 7.37
CA THR A 143 17.82 28.26 7.96
C THR A 143 18.79 27.60 6.98
N TRP A 144 20.09 27.79 7.20
CA TRP A 144 21.16 27.18 6.38
C TRP A 144 21.15 25.65 6.43
N THR A 145 20.55 25.05 7.48
CA THR A 145 20.38 23.59 7.62
C THR A 145 19.01 23.08 7.18
N SER A 146 18.24 23.88 6.46
CA SER A 146 16.89 23.52 6.02
C SER A 146 16.66 23.94 4.57
N PHE A 147 15.94 23.10 3.84
CA PHE A 147 15.77 23.21 2.40
C PHE A 147 14.31 22.95 2.09
N SER A 148 13.65 23.83 1.34
CA SER A 148 12.25 23.63 1.00
C SER A 148 11.85 24.13 -0.37
N TYR A 149 10.70 23.63 -0.82
CA TYR A 149 10.01 24.06 -2.02
C TYR A 149 8.62 24.59 -1.66
N ASP A 150 8.28 25.74 -2.23
CA ASP A 150 7.00 26.43 -2.14
C ASP A 150 6.45 26.62 -3.56
N GLY A 151 5.56 25.75 -4.00
CA GLY A 151 4.89 25.83 -5.30
C GLY A 151 3.75 26.87 -5.32
N GLY A 152 3.32 27.39 -4.18
CA GLY A 152 2.37 28.51 -4.11
C GLY A 152 3.05 29.81 -4.56
N ARG A 153 4.35 29.94 -4.26
CA ARG A 153 5.20 31.08 -4.68
C ARG A 153 6.15 30.74 -5.82
N ILE A 154 6.25 29.47 -6.23
CA ILE A 154 7.15 28.95 -7.26
C ILE A 154 8.62 29.25 -6.91
N ARG A 155 9.00 28.90 -5.68
CA ARG A 155 10.33 29.17 -5.13
C ARG A 155 10.88 28.00 -4.35
N LYS A 156 12.20 27.89 -4.34
CA LYS A 156 12.95 27.10 -3.37
C LYS A 156 13.57 28.01 -2.31
N TRP A 157 13.71 27.52 -1.08
CA TRP A 157 14.19 28.28 0.08
C TRP A 157 15.32 27.53 0.80
N ASN A 158 16.44 28.23 1.03
CA ASN A 158 17.51 27.88 1.96
C ASN A 158 18.18 29.19 2.41
N VAL A 159 17.67 29.79 3.49
CA VAL A 159 17.93 31.18 3.94
C VAL A 159 17.44 32.22 2.93
N GLN A 160 17.94 32.17 1.71
CA GLN A 160 17.49 32.96 0.58
C GLN A 160 16.54 32.14 -0.28
N ASN A 161 15.74 32.81 -1.11
CA ASN A 161 14.82 32.16 -2.02
C ASN A 161 15.14 32.49 -3.48
N SER A 162 14.88 31.53 -4.36
CA SER A 162 15.07 31.65 -5.80
C SER A 162 13.96 30.92 -6.55
N LYS A 163 13.75 31.28 -7.82
CA LYS A 163 12.70 30.66 -8.65
C LYS A 163 13.01 29.18 -8.86
N TYR A 164 12.02 28.31 -8.63
CA TYR A 164 12.13 26.88 -8.83
C TYR A 164 10.74 26.24 -8.88
N GLY A 165 10.60 25.16 -9.67
CA GLY A 165 9.37 24.39 -9.78
C GLY A 165 8.25 25.11 -10.53
N ASP A 166 7.02 24.66 -10.28
CA ASP A 166 5.80 25.07 -10.97
C ASP A 166 4.70 25.47 -9.98
N SER A 167 3.71 26.25 -10.43
CA SER A 167 2.54 26.55 -9.59
C SER A 167 1.72 25.30 -9.32
N TRP A 168 1.51 24.95 -8.04
CA TRP A 168 0.69 23.80 -7.65
C TRP A 168 -0.81 24.12 -7.51
N LEU A 169 -1.63 23.08 -7.48
CA LEU A 169 -3.06 23.12 -7.27
C LEU A 169 -3.47 22.12 -6.17
N ALA A 170 -4.67 22.31 -5.61
CA ALA A 170 -5.26 21.31 -4.75
C ALA A 170 -5.50 20.01 -5.56
N GLY A 171 -5.18 18.87 -4.97
CA GLY A 171 -5.16 17.55 -5.59
C GLY A 171 -3.78 17.12 -6.12
N ASP A 172 -2.82 18.04 -6.28
CA ASP A 172 -1.47 17.67 -6.69
C ASP A 172 -0.75 16.88 -5.59
N ILE A 173 0.16 16.01 -6.03
CA ILE A 173 1.07 15.26 -5.18
C ILE A 173 2.49 15.75 -5.42
N ILE A 174 3.14 16.18 -4.35
CA ILE A 174 4.54 16.58 -4.35
C ILE A 174 5.38 15.45 -3.75
N SER A 175 6.23 14.84 -4.56
CA SER A 175 7.25 13.91 -4.08
C SER A 175 8.47 14.72 -3.66
N CYS A 176 8.89 14.58 -2.40
CA CYS A 176 10.06 15.25 -1.85
C CYS A 176 11.21 14.24 -1.77
N LEU A 177 12.31 14.52 -2.45
CA LEU A 177 13.41 13.57 -2.66
C LEU A 177 14.69 14.11 -2.02
N ILE A 178 15.42 13.26 -1.28
CA ILE A 178 16.78 13.53 -0.83
C ILE A 178 17.69 12.37 -1.21
N ASP A 179 18.83 12.68 -1.80
CA ASP A 179 19.93 11.76 -2.04
C ASP A 179 21.05 12.14 -1.07
N CYS A 180 21.20 11.37 0.02
CA CYS A 180 22.23 11.61 1.02
C CYS A 180 23.61 11.13 0.57
N ASP A 181 23.70 10.33 -0.49
CA ASP A 181 24.96 9.84 -1.03
C ASP A 181 25.59 10.88 -1.96
N GLU A 182 24.78 11.50 -2.82
CA GLU A 182 25.20 12.58 -3.74
C GLU A 182 25.01 13.99 -3.18
N GLY A 183 24.33 14.12 -2.03
CA GLY A 183 24.06 15.43 -1.42
C GLY A 183 23.14 16.30 -2.28
N THR A 184 22.02 15.75 -2.74
CA THR A 184 21.05 16.50 -3.56
C THR A 184 19.65 16.41 -3.00
N ILE A 185 18.86 17.46 -3.24
CA ILE A 185 17.42 17.50 -2.97
C ILE A 185 16.70 17.92 -4.25
N SER A 186 15.66 17.19 -4.60
CA SER A 186 14.80 17.46 -5.75
C SER A 186 13.32 17.22 -5.40
N PHE A 187 12.44 17.69 -6.28
CA PHE A 187 11.00 17.58 -6.09
C PHE A 187 10.34 17.13 -7.37
N LYS A 188 9.26 16.37 -7.24
CA LYS A 188 8.38 16.02 -8.37
C LYS A 188 6.98 16.50 -8.11
N ARG A 189 6.27 16.88 -9.16
CA ARG A 189 4.83 17.17 -9.12
C ARG A 189 4.11 16.14 -9.98
N ASN A 190 3.22 15.37 -9.36
CA ASN A 190 2.47 14.29 -10.03
C ASN A 190 3.39 13.33 -10.82
N GLY A 191 4.56 13.01 -10.25
CA GLY A 191 5.59 12.17 -10.85
C GLY A 191 6.48 12.85 -11.89
N ILE A 192 6.19 14.08 -12.31
CA ILE A 192 7.03 14.86 -13.23
C ILE A 192 8.14 15.54 -12.44
N ASP A 193 9.38 15.32 -12.88
CA ASP A 193 10.58 15.89 -12.25
C ASP A 193 10.67 17.41 -12.48
N LEU A 194 10.90 18.16 -11.39
CA LEU A 194 11.08 19.61 -11.42
C LEU A 194 12.57 20.02 -11.47
N GLY A 195 13.47 19.03 -11.56
CA GLY A 195 14.92 19.20 -11.57
C GLY A 195 15.54 19.21 -10.18
N ILE A 196 16.87 19.36 -10.12
CA ILE A 196 17.59 19.47 -8.85
C ILE A 196 17.29 20.84 -8.22
N ALA A 197 16.70 20.83 -7.02
CA ALA A 197 16.45 22.04 -6.26
C ALA A 197 17.72 22.49 -5.54
N PHE A 198 18.43 21.57 -4.90
CA PHE A 198 19.63 21.87 -4.15
C PHE A 198 20.70 20.84 -4.48
N ASP A 199 21.89 21.34 -4.83
CA ASP A 199 23.12 20.58 -4.94
C ASP A 199 24.01 20.85 -3.72
N ASN A 200 25.06 20.06 -3.54
CA ASN A 200 26.04 20.22 -2.47
C ASN A 200 25.40 20.31 -1.06
N VAL A 201 24.30 19.59 -0.85
CA VAL A 201 23.64 19.49 0.45
C VAL A 201 24.62 18.81 1.42
N PRO A 202 24.91 19.39 2.60
CA PRO A 202 25.89 18.82 3.52
C PRO A 202 25.50 17.41 3.98
N CYS A 203 26.27 16.39 3.59
CA CYS A 203 26.06 15.00 3.98
C CYS A 203 27.32 14.44 4.67
N GLY A 204 27.15 13.41 5.51
CA GLY A 204 28.25 12.75 6.20
C GLY A 204 28.06 12.60 7.70
N LYS A 205 29.15 12.29 8.41
CA LYS A 205 29.10 11.93 9.84
C LYS A 205 28.49 13.05 10.68
N GLY A 206 27.46 12.70 11.44
CA GLY A 206 26.78 13.63 12.37
C GLY A 206 25.77 14.56 11.71
N ILE A 207 25.44 14.36 10.42
CA ILE A 207 24.39 15.09 9.73
C ILE A 207 23.29 14.11 9.33
N ALA A 208 22.06 14.45 9.70
CA ALA A 208 20.86 13.70 9.34
C ALA A 208 19.74 14.69 9.04
N TYR A 209 18.86 14.30 8.11
CA TYR A 209 17.76 15.10 7.62
C TYR A 209 16.43 14.48 7.97
N PHE A 210 15.51 15.31 8.44
CA PHE A 210 14.14 14.94 8.72
C PHE A 210 13.25 15.59 7.66
N PRO A 211 12.18 14.91 7.20
CA PRO A 211 11.07 15.58 6.55
C PRO A 211 10.53 16.71 7.42
N ALA A 212 10.30 17.87 6.83
CA ALA A 212 9.77 19.05 7.50
C ALA A 212 8.82 19.83 6.59
N ILE A 213 7.77 20.37 7.20
CA ILE A 213 6.66 21.00 6.50
C ILE A 213 6.24 22.26 7.24
N SER A 214 6.07 23.35 6.50
CA SER A 214 5.48 24.59 7.00
C SER A 214 4.20 24.93 6.25
N LEU A 215 3.13 25.26 6.97
CA LEU A 215 1.83 25.62 6.41
C LEU A 215 1.40 27.00 6.89
N SER A 216 0.93 27.83 5.97
CA SER A 216 0.16 29.02 6.32
C SER A 216 -1.22 28.67 6.89
N GLN A 217 -1.87 29.67 7.48
CA GLN A 217 -3.18 29.53 8.10
C GLN A 217 -4.21 28.93 7.12
N ASN A 218 -4.96 27.93 7.59
CA ASN A 218 -5.99 27.18 6.88
C ASN A 218 -5.51 26.33 5.69
N GLU A 219 -4.20 26.25 5.45
CA GLU A 219 -3.65 25.31 4.48
C GLU A 219 -3.65 23.89 5.04
N ARG A 220 -3.91 22.90 4.17
CA ARG A 220 -4.08 21.50 4.53
C ARG A 220 -3.40 20.57 3.55
N VAL A 221 -2.77 19.55 4.10
CA VAL A 221 -2.09 18.50 3.33
C VAL A 221 -2.27 17.14 3.98
N LYS A 222 -2.13 16.10 3.15
CA LYS A 222 -1.93 14.72 3.59
C LYS A 222 -0.52 14.26 3.27
N ILE A 223 0.16 13.66 4.23
CA ILE A 223 1.56 13.28 4.11
C ILE A 223 1.64 11.76 4.14
N ASN A 224 2.35 11.20 3.18
CA ASN A 224 2.66 9.79 3.11
C ASN A 224 4.17 9.59 3.22
N PHE A 225 4.61 9.06 4.36
CA PHE A 225 6.00 8.65 4.59
C PHE A 225 6.31 7.25 4.05
N GLY A 226 5.31 6.54 3.53
CA GLY A 226 5.39 5.14 3.09
C GLY A 226 4.40 4.21 3.80
N ALA A 227 3.52 4.74 4.65
CA ALA A 227 2.46 3.99 5.34
C ALA A 227 1.44 3.39 4.37
N THR A 228 1.35 3.95 3.16
CA THR A 228 0.68 3.34 2.01
C THR A 228 1.59 3.43 0.78
N PRO A 229 1.40 2.59 -0.26
CA PRO A 229 2.15 2.71 -1.50
C PRO A 229 2.13 4.14 -2.07
N PHE A 230 3.30 4.63 -2.49
CA PHE A 230 3.41 5.93 -3.16
C PHE A 230 2.67 5.92 -4.49
N ARG A 231 2.06 7.05 -4.86
CA ARG A 231 1.43 7.22 -6.17
C ARG A 231 2.48 7.45 -7.26
N HIS A 232 3.57 8.11 -6.91
CA HIS A 232 4.67 8.41 -7.82
C HIS A 232 6.01 7.95 -7.23
N PRO A 233 6.22 6.63 -7.06
CA PRO A 233 7.48 6.11 -6.55
C PRO A 233 8.63 6.46 -7.51
N THR A 234 9.74 6.96 -6.97
CA THR A 234 10.94 7.24 -7.76
C THR A 234 11.91 6.07 -7.68
N THR A 235 12.44 5.66 -8.84
CA THR A 235 13.41 4.58 -8.95
C THR A 235 14.62 4.82 -8.04
N ASN A 236 15.01 3.79 -7.29
CA ASN A 236 16.11 3.81 -6.32
C ASN A 236 15.91 4.70 -5.08
N TYR A 237 14.72 5.25 -4.85
CA TYR A 237 14.39 5.97 -3.61
C TYR A 237 13.53 5.08 -2.71
N LEU A 238 13.88 5.05 -1.42
CA LEU A 238 13.15 4.32 -0.39
C LEU A 238 12.13 5.22 0.32
N PRO A 239 10.97 4.68 0.73
CA PRO A 239 10.08 5.36 1.68
C PRO A 239 10.76 5.56 3.03
N ILE A 240 10.32 6.56 3.79
CA ILE A 240 10.76 6.76 5.18
C ILE A 240 10.24 5.63 6.07
N ASP A 241 8.97 5.27 5.92
CA ASP A 241 8.37 4.11 6.58
C ASP A 241 8.88 2.83 5.91
N GLU A 242 9.29 1.86 6.72
CA GLU A 242 9.66 0.54 6.19
C GLU A 242 8.43 -0.14 5.56
N LYS A 243 8.61 -0.69 4.37
CA LYS A 243 7.55 -1.46 3.72
C LYS A 243 7.27 -2.72 4.55
N PRO A 244 6.01 -3.07 4.82
CA PRO A 244 5.67 -4.26 5.60
C PRO A 244 5.83 -5.55 4.78
N GLN A 245 7.07 -5.88 4.39
CA GLN A 245 7.37 -6.95 3.42
C GLN A 245 6.78 -8.29 3.84
N LEU A 246 6.90 -8.65 5.12
CA LEU A 246 6.31 -9.88 5.66
C LEU A 246 4.80 -9.97 5.37
N PHE A 247 4.06 -8.91 5.70
CA PHE A 247 2.61 -8.89 5.50
C PHE A 247 2.24 -8.86 4.02
N ILE A 248 3.05 -8.25 3.17
CA ILE A 248 2.86 -8.26 1.71
C ILE A 248 2.97 -9.69 1.17
N GLU A 249 4.03 -10.42 1.54
CA GLU A 249 4.24 -11.80 1.09
C GLU A 249 3.13 -12.74 1.59
N GLN A 250 2.78 -12.64 2.88
CA GLN A 250 1.69 -13.41 3.48
C GLN A 250 0.34 -13.12 2.79
N ALA A 251 0.03 -11.84 2.55
CA ALA A 251 -1.20 -11.45 1.88
C ALA A 251 -1.22 -11.93 0.42
N ASN A 252 -0.13 -11.80 -0.33
CA ASN A 252 -0.04 -12.27 -1.71
C ASN A 252 -0.26 -13.79 -1.79
N PHE A 253 0.37 -14.56 -0.91
CA PHE A 253 0.15 -16.01 -0.85
C PHE A 253 -1.33 -16.36 -0.63
N LEU A 254 -1.97 -15.73 0.36
CA LEU A 254 -3.38 -15.98 0.67
C LEU A 254 -4.33 -15.51 -0.45
N PHE A 255 -4.08 -14.33 -1.03
CA PHE A 255 -4.86 -13.81 -2.16
C PHE A 255 -4.74 -14.69 -3.40
N ASN A 256 -3.55 -15.23 -3.72
CA ASN A 256 -3.39 -16.13 -4.85
C ASN A 256 -4.23 -17.41 -4.69
N ILE A 257 -4.29 -17.98 -3.49
CA ILE A 257 -5.16 -19.13 -3.19
C ILE A 257 -6.63 -18.72 -3.29
N PHE A 258 -6.98 -17.55 -2.75
CA PHE A 258 -8.35 -17.04 -2.75
C PHE A 258 -8.87 -16.74 -4.17
N GLU A 259 -8.03 -16.20 -5.06
CA GLU A 259 -8.35 -16.02 -6.49
C GLU A 259 -8.77 -17.36 -7.12
N GLN A 260 -8.05 -18.45 -6.86
CA GLN A 260 -8.41 -19.78 -7.38
C GLN A 260 -9.77 -20.28 -6.83
N VAL A 261 -10.09 -19.98 -5.58
CA VAL A 261 -11.41 -20.26 -5.00
C VAL A 261 -12.50 -19.49 -5.73
N ILE A 262 -12.28 -18.21 -6.05
CA ILE A 262 -13.22 -17.38 -6.82
C ILE A 262 -13.43 -17.96 -8.23
N TYR A 263 -12.36 -18.33 -8.93
CA TYR A 263 -12.47 -18.92 -10.27
C TYR A 263 -13.22 -20.25 -10.28
N LEU A 264 -12.97 -21.12 -9.30
CA LEU A 264 -13.72 -22.37 -9.14
C LEU A 264 -15.20 -22.12 -8.81
N GLY A 265 -15.48 -21.16 -7.93
CA GLY A 265 -16.85 -20.76 -7.60
C GLY A 265 -17.60 -20.24 -8.83
N LYS A 266 -16.95 -19.41 -9.66
CA LYS A 266 -17.48 -18.97 -10.95
C LYS A 266 -17.79 -20.18 -11.85
N TYR A 267 -16.81 -21.07 -12.05
CA TYR A 267 -16.97 -22.23 -12.91
C TYR A 267 -18.16 -23.11 -12.48
N GLN A 268 -18.34 -23.34 -11.18
CA GLN A 268 -19.46 -24.13 -10.65
C GLN A 268 -20.83 -23.44 -10.87
N ARG A 269 -20.91 -22.12 -10.65
CA ARG A 269 -22.14 -21.34 -10.87
C ARG A 269 -22.53 -21.21 -12.35
N PHE A 270 -21.57 -21.19 -13.28
CA PHE A 270 -21.84 -21.05 -14.72
C PHE A 270 -21.95 -22.39 -15.48
N ASN A 271 -21.15 -23.41 -15.18
CA ASN A 271 -21.23 -24.71 -15.88
C ASN A 271 -22.37 -25.61 -15.42
N GLY A 272 -23.07 -25.26 -14.34
CA GLY A 272 -24.42 -25.80 -14.10
C GLY A 272 -25.38 -25.49 -15.25
N SER A 273 -25.15 -24.41 -16.01
CA SER A 273 -26.07 -23.89 -17.04
C SER A 273 -25.95 -24.53 -18.42
N ASN A 274 -24.94 -25.37 -18.68
CA ASN A 274 -24.60 -25.77 -20.05
C ASN A 274 -24.36 -27.28 -20.24
N LYS A 275 -25.33 -28.10 -19.83
CA LYS A 275 -25.43 -29.48 -20.29
C LYS A 275 -26.78 -29.73 -20.97
N ASN A 276 -26.75 -29.64 -22.31
CA ASN A 276 -27.69 -30.20 -23.31
C ASN A 276 -29.07 -29.52 -23.47
N THR A 277 -29.28 -28.77 -24.56
CA THR A 277 -29.94 -29.20 -25.83
C THR A 277 -30.50 -28.01 -26.61
N ASN A 278 -30.46 -28.12 -27.95
CA ASN A 278 -31.26 -27.35 -28.90
C ASN A 278 -32.75 -27.42 -28.57
N SER A 279 -33.30 -26.41 -27.88
CA SER A 279 -34.73 -26.05 -27.96
C SER A 279 -35.00 -24.73 -27.25
N LEU A 280 -35.59 -23.77 -27.98
CA LEU A 280 -36.14 -22.54 -27.42
C LEU A 280 -37.14 -22.88 -26.29
N LYS A 281 -36.83 -22.50 -25.03
CA LYS A 281 -37.83 -22.30 -23.96
C LYS A 281 -37.41 -21.16 -23.03
N LEU A 282 -38.44 -20.46 -22.53
CA LEU A 282 -38.47 -19.28 -21.64
C LEU A 282 -37.41 -19.24 -20.52
N PRO A 283 -37.13 -18.05 -19.92
CA PRO A 283 -36.15 -17.89 -18.84
C PRO A 283 -36.62 -18.65 -17.59
N GLN A 284 -36.22 -19.92 -17.48
CA GLN A 284 -36.41 -20.74 -16.29
C GLN A 284 -35.09 -20.83 -15.53
N ALA A 285 -35.22 -20.58 -14.22
CA ALA A 285 -34.25 -20.61 -13.13
C ALA A 285 -32.83 -21.15 -13.45
N ARG A 286 -31.82 -20.36 -13.06
CA ARG A 286 -30.42 -20.78 -12.99
C ARG A 286 -30.33 -22.16 -12.33
N PRO A 287 -29.68 -23.17 -12.95
CA PRO A 287 -29.46 -24.45 -12.31
C PRO A 287 -28.68 -24.25 -11.01
N LEU A 288 -29.19 -24.86 -9.94
CA LEU A 288 -28.60 -24.77 -8.61
C LEU A 288 -27.18 -25.38 -8.63
N PRO A 289 -26.18 -24.69 -8.08
CA PRO A 289 -24.85 -25.26 -7.86
C PRO A 289 -24.93 -26.59 -7.10
N ASP A 290 -23.94 -27.48 -7.26
CA ASP A 290 -23.84 -28.66 -6.38
C ASP A 290 -23.60 -28.17 -4.95
N PRO A 291 -24.58 -28.31 -4.03
CA PRO A 291 -24.50 -27.73 -2.71
C PRO A 291 -23.31 -28.26 -1.91
N LYS A 292 -22.78 -29.44 -2.26
CA LYS A 292 -21.61 -30.02 -1.60
C LYS A 292 -20.31 -29.30 -1.98
N ASN A 293 -20.12 -29.00 -3.27
CA ASN A 293 -18.92 -28.33 -3.75
C ASN A 293 -18.91 -26.86 -3.33
N ASP A 294 -20.07 -26.19 -3.37
CA ASP A 294 -20.24 -24.85 -2.84
C ASP A 294 -19.93 -24.80 -1.33
N ALA A 295 -20.41 -25.77 -0.55
CA ALA A 295 -20.09 -25.85 0.87
C ALA A 295 -18.59 -26.04 1.13
N ILE A 296 -17.89 -26.87 0.34
CA ILE A 296 -16.44 -27.06 0.46
C ILE A 296 -15.70 -25.76 0.13
N LEU A 297 -16.06 -25.07 -0.96
CA LEU A 297 -15.45 -23.78 -1.31
C LEU A 297 -15.70 -22.71 -0.24
N MET A 298 -16.89 -22.69 0.38
CA MET A 298 -17.18 -21.81 1.50
C MET A 298 -16.29 -22.10 2.72
N ILE A 299 -16.07 -23.37 3.06
CA ILE A 299 -15.17 -23.75 4.17
C ILE A 299 -13.73 -23.34 3.87
N ILE A 300 -13.24 -23.59 2.65
CA ILE A 300 -11.90 -23.18 2.23
C ILE A 300 -11.77 -21.64 2.28
N ALA A 301 -12.74 -20.91 1.72
CA ALA A 301 -12.76 -19.45 1.74
C ALA A 301 -12.76 -18.90 3.17
N GLN A 302 -13.54 -19.49 4.08
CA GLN A 302 -13.57 -19.10 5.49
C GLN A 302 -12.19 -19.22 6.14
N GLN A 303 -11.50 -20.35 5.93
CA GLN A 303 -10.16 -20.57 6.50
C GLN A 303 -9.15 -19.53 5.97
N ILE A 304 -9.23 -19.17 4.68
CA ILE A 304 -8.36 -18.14 4.08
C ILE A 304 -8.69 -16.74 4.63
N ILE A 305 -9.97 -16.37 4.65
CA ILE A 305 -10.42 -15.03 5.08
C ILE A 305 -10.12 -14.79 6.55
N GLU A 306 -10.20 -15.82 7.40
CA GLU A 306 -9.81 -15.74 8.81
C GLU A 306 -8.35 -15.28 8.99
N ARG A 307 -7.41 -15.74 8.13
CA ARG A 307 -6.00 -15.30 8.15
C ARG A 307 -5.77 -14.00 7.39
N LEU A 308 -6.58 -13.68 6.37
CA LEU A 308 -6.52 -12.40 5.67
C LEU A 308 -7.04 -11.24 6.52
N CYS A 309 -8.04 -11.47 7.37
CA CYS A 309 -8.68 -10.44 8.19
C CYS A 309 -7.69 -9.53 8.95
N PRO A 310 -6.73 -10.05 9.75
CA PRO A 310 -5.76 -9.19 10.43
C PRO A 310 -4.85 -8.41 9.46
N LEU A 311 -4.55 -8.97 8.28
CA LEU A 311 -3.73 -8.30 7.27
C LEU A 311 -4.50 -7.17 6.56
N LEU A 312 -5.81 -7.36 6.36
CA LEU A 312 -6.73 -6.39 5.77
C LEU A 312 -6.98 -5.17 6.68
N ALA A 313 -6.57 -5.21 7.95
CA ALA A 313 -6.56 -4.00 8.79
C ALA A 313 -5.52 -2.96 8.35
N SER A 314 -4.50 -3.38 7.58
CA SER A 314 -3.44 -2.50 7.09
C SER A 314 -3.84 -1.82 5.77
N PRO A 315 -3.88 -0.47 5.71
CA PRO A 315 -4.13 0.26 4.47
C PRO A 315 -3.12 -0.07 3.36
N TYR A 316 -1.87 -0.36 3.75
CA TYR A 316 -0.83 -0.75 2.80
C TYR A 316 -1.18 -2.05 2.06
N ILE A 317 -1.65 -3.06 2.80
CA ILE A 317 -2.01 -4.36 2.22
C ILE A 317 -3.25 -4.26 1.35
N ILE A 318 -4.24 -3.46 1.77
CA ILE A 318 -5.41 -3.18 0.93
C ILE A 318 -4.96 -2.57 -0.40
N GLN A 319 -4.17 -1.49 -0.35
CA GLN A 319 -3.83 -0.74 -1.55
C GLN A 319 -2.85 -1.50 -2.46
N GLN A 320 -1.88 -2.21 -1.88
CA GLN A 320 -0.88 -2.95 -2.65
C GLN A 320 -1.40 -4.30 -3.15
N CYS A 321 -2.05 -5.08 -2.28
CA CYS A 321 -2.35 -6.49 -2.56
C CYS A 321 -3.81 -6.68 -2.99
N LEU A 322 -4.78 -6.18 -2.20
CA LEU A 322 -6.20 -6.39 -2.50
C LEU A 322 -6.61 -5.68 -3.80
N ILE A 323 -6.22 -4.42 -4.00
CA ILE A 323 -6.54 -3.70 -5.24
C ILE A 323 -5.90 -4.37 -6.44
N SER A 324 -4.64 -4.82 -6.32
CA SER A 324 -3.97 -5.56 -7.39
C SER A 324 -4.72 -6.85 -7.75
N MET A 325 -5.23 -7.59 -6.76
CA MET A 325 -6.10 -8.75 -7.00
C MET A 325 -7.40 -8.34 -7.68
N LEU A 326 -8.10 -7.32 -7.19
CA LEU A 326 -9.36 -6.85 -7.79
C LEU A 326 -9.19 -6.40 -9.24
N ILE A 327 -8.07 -5.74 -9.56
CA ILE A 327 -7.70 -5.35 -10.93
C ILE A 327 -7.47 -6.61 -11.79
N ARG A 328 -6.75 -7.62 -11.31
CA ARG A 328 -6.58 -8.90 -12.02
C ARG A 328 -7.91 -9.59 -12.31
N LEU A 329 -8.78 -9.71 -11.29
CA LEU A 329 -10.12 -10.28 -11.44
C LEU A 329 -10.96 -9.50 -12.46
N ASN A 330 -10.78 -8.19 -12.56
CA ASN A 330 -11.48 -7.36 -13.54
C ASN A 330 -10.99 -7.63 -14.98
N HIS A 331 -9.68 -7.66 -15.19
CA HIS A 331 -9.10 -7.83 -16.54
C HIS A 331 -9.40 -9.20 -17.16
N GLU A 332 -9.61 -10.23 -16.35
CA GLU A 332 -9.93 -11.58 -16.83
C GLU A 332 -11.43 -11.81 -17.08
N SER A 333 -12.28 -10.83 -16.76
CA SER A 333 -13.72 -10.89 -17.03
C SER A 333 -14.00 -10.68 -18.54
N LEU A 334 -13.99 -11.78 -19.29
CA LEU A 334 -14.37 -11.81 -20.73
C LEU A 334 -15.87 -11.49 -20.98
N HIS A 335 -16.68 -11.35 -19.92
CA HIS A 335 -18.12 -11.12 -19.97
C HIS A 335 -18.52 -9.92 -19.09
N SER A 336 -19.51 -9.16 -19.54
CA SER A 336 -19.95 -7.85 -19.02
C SER A 336 -20.54 -7.83 -17.59
N GLU A 337 -20.44 -8.91 -16.82
CA GLU A 337 -21.15 -9.05 -15.53
C GLU A 337 -20.26 -8.97 -14.29
N HIS A 338 -18.95 -8.67 -14.41
CA HIS A 338 -18.01 -8.52 -13.28
C HIS A 338 -18.15 -9.59 -12.18
N THR A 339 -18.44 -10.84 -12.57
CA THR A 339 -18.95 -11.85 -11.64
C THR A 339 -17.93 -12.27 -10.58
N GLU A 340 -16.64 -12.23 -10.91
CA GLU A 340 -15.53 -12.52 -10.01
C GLU A 340 -15.43 -11.51 -8.88
N ILE A 341 -15.62 -10.22 -9.18
CA ILE A 341 -15.61 -9.16 -8.18
C ILE A 341 -16.82 -9.33 -7.26
N CYS A 342 -18.00 -9.60 -7.82
CA CYS A 342 -19.19 -9.89 -7.02
C CYS A 342 -18.98 -11.09 -6.10
N LEU A 343 -18.37 -12.18 -6.59
CA LEU A 343 -18.03 -13.35 -5.78
C LEU A 343 -17.05 -13.01 -4.65
N CYS A 344 -16.00 -12.24 -4.94
CA CYS A 344 -15.07 -11.75 -3.92
C CYS A 344 -15.81 -10.98 -2.81
N LEU A 345 -16.70 -10.07 -3.20
CA LEU A 345 -17.49 -9.28 -2.26
C LEU A 345 -18.51 -10.12 -1.49
N ASP A 346 -19.13 -11.12 -2.12
CA ASP A 346 -20.03 -12.07 -1.46
C ASP A 346 -19.29 -12.84 -0.35
N TYR A 347 -18.07 -13.31 -0.62
CA TYR A 347 -17.24 -14.00 0.37
C TYR A 347 -16.82 -13.07 1.51
N PHE A 348 -16.39 -11.84 1.20
CA PHE A 348 -16.09 -10.85 2.23
C PHE A 348 -17.31 -10.51 3.07
N TRP A 349 -18.47 -10.35 2.46
CA TRP A 349 -19.74 -10.12 3.16
C TRP A 349 -20.11 -11.29 4.07
N ALA A 350 -19.86 -12.53 3.63
CA ALA A 350 -20.19 -13.73 4.39
C ALA A 350 -19.30 -13.95 5.62
N PHE A 351 -18.01 -13.57 5.54
CA PHE A 351 -17.00 -14.00 6.51
C PHE A 351 -16.28 -12.88 7.27
N LEU A 352 -16.29 -11.63 6.78
CA LEU A 352 -15.77 -10.50 7.54
C LEU A 352 -16.83 -9.95 8.50
N GLN A 353 -16.40 -9.42 9.64
CA GLN A 353 -17.31 -8.67 10.50
C GLN A 353 -17.68 -7.34 9.85
N SER A 354 -18.85 -6.79 10.20
CA SER A 354 -19.37 -5.56 9.60
C SER A 354 -18.40 -4.37 9.69
N ASN A 355 -17.65 -4.26 10.81
CA ASN A 355 -16.67 -3.18 11.01
C ASN A 355 -15.43 -3.36 10.12
N ASP A 356 -14.94 -4.59 9.98
CA ASP A 356 -13.77 -4.90 9.15
C ASP A 356 -14.11 -4.70 7.68
N LEU A 357 -15.29 -5.18 7.26
CA LEU A 357 -15.79 -4.98 5.90
C LEU A 357 -15.93 -3.48 5.57
N LEU A 358 -16.52 -2.70 6.48
CA LEU A 358 -16.66 -1.26 6.28
C LEU A 358 -15.28 -0.58 6.14
N THR A 359 -14.31 -0.99 6.95
CA THR A 359 -12.94 -0.49 6.89
C THR A 359 -12.30 -0.81 5.54
N VAL A 360 -12.39 -2.07 5.09
CA VAL A 360 -11.85 -2.52 3.80
C VAL A 360 -12.47 -1.75 2.64
N LEU A 361 -13.81 -1.68 2.59
CA LEU A 361 -14.52 -0.98 1.50
C LEU A 361 -14.21 0.52 1.49
N THR A 362 -14.10 1.14 2.67
CA THR A 362 -13.74 2.55 2.79
C THR A 362 -12.34 2.79 2.25
N GLN A 363 -11.36 1.96 2.60
CA GLN A 363 -9.98 2.10 2.10
C GLN A 363 -9.85 1.81 0.60
N VAL A 364 -10.56 0.79 0.09
CA VAL A 364 -10.64 0.52 -1.35
C VAL A 364 -11.22 1.74 -2.07
N PHE A 365 -12.32 2.32 -1.58
CA PHE A 365 -12.93 3.51 -2.19
C PHE A 365 -11.99 4.72 -2.18
N HIS A 366 -11.31 4.99 -1.06
CA HIS A 366 -10.31 6.05 -0.99
C HIS A 366 -9.16 5.82 -1.97
N SER A 367 -8.68 4.58 -2.08
CA SER A 367 -7.61 4.22 -2.99
C SER A 367 -8.04 4.35 -4.47
N LEU A 368 -9.29 4.01 -4.80
CA LEU A 368 -9.83 4.15 -6.15
C LEU A 368 -10.05 5.62 -6.56
N ASN A 369 -10.48 6.48 -5.63
CA ASN A 369 -10.61 7.93 -5.89
C ASN A 369 -9.27 8.65 -6.01
N THR A 370 -8.19 7.95 -5.74
CA THR A 370 -6.83 8.49 -5.71
C THR A 370 -5.92 7.92 -6.80
N LEU A 371 -6.36 6.85 -7.47
CA LEU A 371 -5.87 6.36 -8.77
C LEU A 371 -6.38 7.28 -9.89
#